data_AF-A0A353PV80-F1
#
_entry.id   AF-A0A353PV80-F1
#
_cell.length_a   1.000
_cell.length_b   1.000
_cell.length_c   1.000
_cell.angle_alpha   90.00
_cell.angle_beta   90.00
_cell.angle_gamma   90.00
#
_symmetry.space_group_name_H-M   'P 1'
#
loop_
_entity.id
_entity.type
_entity.pdbx_description
1 polymer ?
#
loop_
_entity_poly.entity_id
_entity_poly.type
_entity_poly.pdbx_seq_one_letter_code
_entity_poly.pdbx_strand_id
1 'polypeptide(L)'
;DLEAKAGEAYLLAEILQNSFINLQFKESEEAIRSFLMIHRSQDIRYKALFYLAQALYFQGDYIEALFYFIECQNYLFDVSRDWIDACLHILSE
;
A
#
# COMPACT_ATOMS: atom_id res chain seq x y z
N ASP A 1 -1.43 -22.80 0.74
CA ASP A 1 -2.39 -22.72 -0.37
C ASP A 1 -1.83 -21.74 -1.41
N LEU A 2 -1.37 -22.24 -2.55
CA LEU A 2 -0.70 -21.45 -3.58
C LEU A 2 -1.70 -20.81 -4.55
N GLU A 3 -2.83 -21.48 -4.79
CA GLU A 3 -3.87 -21.03 -5.71
C GLU A 3 -4.61 -19.81 -5.14
N ALA A 4 -4.95 -19.84 -3.85
CA ALA A 4 -5.54 -18.70 -3.16
C ALA A 4 -4.66 -17.44 -3.25
N LYS A 5 -3.35 -17.59 -3.01
CA LYS A 5 -2.38 -16.49 -3.12
C LYS A 5 -2.30 -15.92 -4.53
N ALA A 6 -2.33 -16.78 -5.55
CA ALA A 6 -2.31 -16.33 -6.94
C ALA A 6 -3.56 -15.51 -7.28
N GLY A 7 -4.74 -15.94 -6.80
CA GLY A 7 -5.99 -15.18 -6.95
C GLY A 7 -5.94 -13.82 -6.24
N GLU A 8 -5.46 -13.78 -4.99
CA GLU A 8 -5.30 -12.53 -4.25
C GLU A 8 -4.32 -11.56 -4.92
N ALA A 9 -3.19 -12.08 -5.45
CA ALA A 9 -2.22 -11.28 -6.18
C ALA A 9 -2.80 -10.73 -7.49
N TYR A 10 -3.59 -11.52 -8.21
CA TYR A 10 -4.27 -11.10 -9.43
C TYR A 10 -5.24 -9.95 -9.14
N LEU A 11 -6.09 -10.08 -8.11
CA LEU A 11 -7.04 -9.05 -7.72
C LEU A 11 -6.35 -7.75 -7.31
N LEU A 12 -5.26 -7.83 -6.53
CA LEU A 12 -4.48 -6.65 -6.19
C LEU A 12 -3.88 -6.00 -7.44
N ALA A 13 -3.32 -6.79 -8.37
CA ALA A 13 -2.77 -6.26 -9.62
C ALA A 13 -3.84 -5.56 -10.48
N GLU A 14 -5.05 -6.11 -10.55
CA GLU A 14 -6.19 -5.50 -11.25
C GLU A 14 -6.59 -4.15 -10.63
N ILE A 15 -6.67 -4.06 -9.30
CA ILE A 15 -6.93 -2.79 -8.59
C ILE A 15 -5.89 -1.74 -8.97
N LEU A 16 -4.59 -2.10 -8.91
CA LEU A 16 -3.50 -1.18 -9.20
C LEU A 16 -3.49 -0.73 -10.67
N GLN A 17 -3.76 -1.64 -11.61
CA GLN A 17 -3.84 -1.32 -13.03
C GLN A 17 -4.99 -0.36 -13.35
N ASN A 18 -6.12 -0.52 -12.67
CA ASN A 18 -7.30 0.29 -12.92
C ASN A 18 -7.24 1.68 -12.28
N SER A 19 -6.52 1.84 -11.17
CA SER A 19 -6.51 3.09 -10.39
C SER A 19 -5.10 3.67 -10.18
N PHE A 20 -4.23 2.95 -9.47
CA PHE A 20 -2.91 3.43 -9.08
C PHE A 20 -2.01 3.83 -10.26
N ILE A 21 -1.91 2.98 -11.29
CA ILE A 21 -1.09 3.25 -12.48
C ILE A 21 -1.62 4.46 -13.26
N ASN A 22 -2.94 4.69 -13.20
CA ASN A 22 -3.61 5.83 -13.84
C ASN A 22 -3.56 7.10 -12.97
N LEU A 23 -2.79 7.11 -11.88
CA LEU A 23 -2.65 8.22 -10.93
C LEU A 23 -3.96 8.61 -10.22
N GLN A 24 -4.94 7.70 -10.21
CA GLN A 24 -6.22 7.84 -9.52
C GLN A 24 -6.06 7.40 -8.07
N PHE A 25 -5.27 8.16 -7.30
CA PHE A 25 -4.82 7.73 -5.97
C PHE A 25 -5.95 7.60 -4.95
N LYS A 26 -6.98 8.45 -5.05
CA LYS A 26 -8.14 8.37 -4.16
C LYS A 26 -8.98 7.12 -4.42
N GLU A 27 -9.23 6.82 -5.69
CA GLU A 27 -9.90 5.60 -6.12
C GLU A 27 -9.08 4.36 -5.74
N SER A 28 -7.76 4.44 -5.87
CA SER A 28 -6.85 3.38 -5.44
C SER A 28 -6.91 3.15 -3.94
N GLU A 29 -6.97 4.20 -3.13
CA GLU A 29 -7.12 4.10 -1.68
C GLU A 29 -8.41 3.35 -1.32
N GLU A 30 -9.55 3.79 -1.85
CA GLU A 30 -10.87 3.20 -1.57
C GLU A 30 -10.90 1.71 -1.96
N ALA A 31 -10.36 1.37 -3.14
CA ALA A 31 -10.30 0.00 -3.64
C ALA A 31 -9.38 -0.89 -2.79
N ILE A 32 -8.20 -0.40 -2.41
CA ILE A 32 -7.25 -1.17 -1.59
C ILE A 32 -7.80 -1.37 -0.16
N ARG A 33 -8.41 -0.34 0.44
CA ARG A 33 -9.07 -0.48 1.75
C ARG A 33 -10.17 -1.54 1.70
N SER A 34 -11.01 -1.52 0.67
CA SER A 34 -12.04 -2.54 0.43
C SER A 34 -11.44 -3.94 0.26
N PHE A 35 -10.33 -4.04 -0.48
CA PHE A 35 -9.59 -5.30 -0.66
C PHE A 35 -9.06 -5.86 0.67
N LEU A 36 -8.62 -4.99 1.58
CA LEU A 36 -8.09 -5.34 2.90
C LEU A 36 -9.16 -5.64 3.97
N MET A 37 -10.45 -5.42 3.69
CA MET A 37 -11.53 -5.72 4.65
C MET A 37 -11.69 -7.21 4.96
N ILE A 38 -11.25 -8.09 4.07
CA ILE A 38 -11.25 -9.54 4.29
C ILE A 38 -9.83 -10.04 4.50
N HIS A 39 -9.71 -11.19 5.18
CA HIS A 39 -8.41 -11.80 5.43
C HIS A 39 -7.67 -12.06 4.11
N ARG A 40 -6.39 -11.67 4.08
CA ARG A 40 -5.47 -11.92 2.96
C ARG A 40 -4.26 -12.67 3.46
N SER A 41 -3.64 -13.43 2.56
CA SER A 41 -2.30 -13.95 2.82
C SER A 41 -1.36 -12.82 3.19
N GLN A 42 -0.52 -13.08 4.18
CA GLN A 42 0.32 -12.07 4.82
C GLN A 42 1.17 -11.27 3.82
N ASP A 43 1.80 -11.94 2.85
CA ASP A 43 2.58 -11.29 1.81
C ASP A 43 1.74 -10.38 0.90
N ILE A 44 0.50 -10.75 0.61
CA ILE A 44 -0.42 -9.94 -0.18
C ILE A 44 -0.95 -8.75 0.63
N ARG A 45 -1.26 -8.97 1.92
CA ARG A 45 -1.66 -7.90 2.84
C ARG A 45 -0.61 -6.79 2.89
N TYR A 46 0.66 -7.14 3.10
CA TYR A 46 1.73 -6.14 3.20
C TYR A 46 2.00 -5.43 1.88
N LYS A 47 1.90 -6.11 0.73
CA LYS A 47 1.95 -5.44 -0.57
C LYS A 47 0.80 -4.45 -0.74
N ALA A 48 -0.43 -4.84 -0.41
CA ALA A 48 -1.59 -3.97 -0.49
C ALA A 48 -1.44 -2.75 0.45
N LEU A 49 -1.02 -2.95 1.69
CA LEU A 49 -0.75 -1.84 2.63
C LEU A 49 0.35 -0.91 2.13
N PHE A 50 1.39 -1.44 1.49
CA PHE A 50 2.45 -0.62 0.91
C PHE A 50 1.91 0.28 -0.20
N TYR A 51 1.09 -0.25 -1.12
CA TYR A 51 0.46 0.57 -2.16
C TYR A 51 -0.58 1.55 -1.59
N LEU A 52 -1.29 1.19 -0.51
CA LEU A 52 -2.16 2.11 0.23
C LEU A 52 -1.37 3.28 0.78
N ALA A 53 -0.22 3.01 1.41
CA ALA A 53 0.67 4.03 1.95
C ALA A 53 1.19 4.96 0.85
N GLN A 54 1.57 4.42 -0.31
CA GLN A 54 1.98 5.22 -1.46
C GLN A 54 0.83 6.10 -2.00
N ALA A 55 -0.39 5.56 -2.09
CA ALA A 55 -1.55 6.33 -2.54
C ALA A 55 -1.85 7.49 -1.58
N LEU A 56 -1.78 7.25 -0.26
CA LEU A 56 -1.92 8.29 0.77
C LEU A 56 -0.81 9.34 0.67
N TYR A 57 0.44 8.90 0.47
CA TYR A 57 1.57 9.81 0.28
C TYR A 57 1.34 10.76 -0.90
N PHE A 58 0.92 10.23 -2.06
CA PHE A 58 0.68 11.07 -3.24
C PHE A 58 -0.54 11.99 -3.10
N GLN A 59 -1.44 11.71 -2.15
CA GLN A 59 -2.54 12.60 -1.78
C GLN A 59 -2.15 13.68 -0.76
N GLY A 60 -0.95 13.59 -0.17
CA GLY A 60 -0.48 14.50 0.88
C GLY A 60 -0.80 14.06 2.30
N ASP A 61 -1.39 12.87 2.48
CA ASP A 61 -1.74 12.31 3.79
C ASP A 61 -0.53 11.61 4.44
N TYR A 62 0.55 12.37 4.62
CA TYR A 62 1.87 11.85 5.01
C TYR A 62 1.89 11.15 6.38
N ILE A 63 1.04 11.58 7.32
CA ILE A 63 0.95 10.98 8.65
C ILE A 63 0.38 9.54 8.54
N GLU A 64 -0.71 9.35 7.80
CA GLU A 64 -1.30 8.02 7.65
C GLU A 64 -0.41 7.12 6.79
N ALA A 65 0.18 7.67 5.72
CA ALA A 65 1.16 6.96 4.90
C ALA A 65 2.34 6.44 5.76
N LEU A 66 2.90 7.29 6.63
CA LEU A 66 4.01 6.92 7.53
C LEU A 66 3.65 5.73 8.43
N PHE A 67 2.46 5.71 9.04
CA PHE A 67 2.04 4.59 9.89
C PHE A 67 2.02 3.26 9.12
N TYR A 68 1.48 3.25 7.91
CA TYR A 68 1.47 2.03 7.09
C TYR A 68 2.85 1.62 6.59
N PHE A 69 3.73 2.57 6.24
CA PHE A 69 5.10 2.22 5.86
C PHE A 69 5.88 1.61 7.03
N ILE A 70 5.72 2.13 8.25
CA ILE A 70 6.30 1.52 9.47
C ILE A 70 5.74 0.10 9.67
N GLU A 71 4.44 -0.11 9.48
CA GLU A 71 3.84 -1.44 9.59
C GLU A 71 4.45 -2.42 8.56
N CYS A 72 4.65 -1.96 7.32
CA CYS A 72 5.22 -2.75 6.23
C CYS A 72 6.71 -3.06 6.40
N GLN A 73 7.46 -2.25 7.16
CA GLN A 73 8.90 -2.38 7.36
C GLN A 73 9.32 -3.78 7.83
N ASN A 74 8.47 -4.47 8.61
CA ASN A 74 8.76 -5.82 9.09
C ASN A 74 8.84 -6.88 7.97
N TYR A 75 8.23 -6.62 6.81
CA TYR A 75 8.14 -7.56 5.67
C TYR A 75 8.74 -7.01 4.38
N LEU A 76 8.81 -5.69 4.23
CA LEU A 76 9.24 -4.96 3.05
C LEU A 76 10.31 -3.91 3.42
N PHE A 77 11.26 -4.28 4.28
CA PHE A 77 12.21 -3.36 4.92
C PHE A 77 12.89 -2.40 3.95
N ASP A 78 13.53 -2.93 2.90
CA ASP A 78 14.36 -2.12 2.00
C ASP A 78 13.54 -1.03 1.30
N VAL A 79 12.35 -1.39 0.80
CA VAL A 79 11.49 -0.43 0.12
C VAL A 79 10.77 0.49 1.09
N SER A 80 10.34 0.02 2.27
CA SER A 80 9.64 0.86 3.25
C SER A 80 10.53 1.94 3.85
N ARG A 81 11.84 1.72 3.96
CA ARG A 81 12.77 2.69 4.56
C ARG A 81 12.78 4.03 3.83
N ASP A 82 12.93 4.00 2.51
CA ASP A 82 13.02 5.22 1.69
C ASP A 82 11.73 6.04 1.78
N TRP A 83 10.58 5.38 1.85
CA TRP A 83 9.28 6.05 2.02
C TRP A 83 9.06 6.62 3.43
N ILE A 84 9.53 5.92 4.47
CA ILE A 84 9.51 6.45 5.84
C ILE A 84 10.34 7.73 5.92
N ASP A 85 11.56 7.70 5.38
CA ASP A 85 12.46 8.85 5.38
C ASP A 85 11.86 10.03 4.59
N ALA A 86 11.20 9.75 3.46
CA ALA A 86 10.49 10.76 2.68
C ALA A 86 9.32 11.40 3.46
N CYS A 87 8.48 10.60 4.12
CA CYS A 87 7.39 11.12 4.97
C CYS A 87 7.95 11.97 6.12
N LEU A 88 8.98 11.50 6.82
CA LEU A 88 9.57 12.20 7.95
C LEU A 88 10.20 13.52 7.55
N HIS A 89 10.85 13.57 6.39
CA HIS A 89 11.43 14.81 5.85
C HIS A 89 10.34 15.87 5.67
N ILE A 90 9.24 15.54 4.96
CA ILE A 90 8.12 16.46 4.72
C ILE A 90 7.46 16.92 6.03
N LEU A 91 7.30 16.02 7.00
CA LEU A 91 6.68 16.34 8.29
C LEU A 91 7.56 17.18 9.23
N SER A 92 8.84 17.32 8.91
CA SER A 92 9.82 18.09 9.69
C SER A 92 10.06 19.52 9.18
N GLU A 93 9.50 19.86 8.02
CA GLU A 93 9.50 21.21 7.43
C GLU A 93 8.34 22.07 7.94
#